data_AF-A0A9E5LJP6-F1
#
_entry.id   AF-A0A9E5LJP6-F1
#
_cell.length_a   1.000
_cell.length_b   1.000
_cell.length_c   1.000
_cell.angle_alpha   90.00
_cell.angle_beta   90.00
_cell.angle_gamma   90.00
#
_symmetry.space_group_name_H-M   'P 1'
#
loop_
_entity.id
_entity.type
_entity.pdbx_description
1 polymer ?
#
loop_
_entity_poly.entity_id
_entity_poly.type
_entity_poly.pdbx_seq_one_letter_code
_entity_poly.pdbx_strand_id
1 'polypeptide(L)'
;MQIAHFNVAAELEDITLSETIFPGLDPVRASDGLLRRYRRLWSALTEPQSLDASDRHAVERAMRSVQDLGFAVEEVEVTFDGEGHRLNFRPKVVAPDYHKVRLQELMGLSTEEIQAKRILASFDRYYQRIKEPRPAIAEVAPIWLDEVFNRVINQIPTTLRGRVEDAQVFHEVLEHRWYLGEKAGGDVGLDFATADYIKSILPYRMDAGSTNSTSTPPQSLG
;
A
#
# COMPACT_ATOMS: atom_id res chain seq x y z
N MET A 1 -9.22 -32.14 -9.00
CA MET A 1 -8.95 -30.95 -9.83
C MET A 1 -9.91 -30.78 -11.01
N GLN A 2 -10.38 -31.86 -11.65
CA GLN A 2 -11.47 -31.80 -12.65
C GLN A 2 -12.79 -31.25 -12.07
N ILE A 3 -13.07 -31.52 -10.79
CA ILE A 3 -14.32 -31.10 -10.13
C ILE A 3 -14.44 -29.57 -10.02
N ALA A 4 -13.36 -28.84 -9.68
CA ALA A 4 -13.40 -27.38 -9.59
C ALA A 4 -13.55 -26.70 -10.97
N HIS A 5 -12.91 -27.25 -12.02
CA HIS A 5 -13.06 -26.79 -13.40
C HIS A 5 -14.49 -26.99 -13.91
N PHE A 6 -15.04 -28.17 -13.66
CA PHE A 6 -16.40 -28.54 -14.02
C PHE A 6 -17.42 -27.65 -13.30
N ASN A 7 -17.26 -27.43 -11.99
CA ASN A 7 -18.17 -26.59 -11.22
C ASN A 7 -18.16 -25.12 -11.69
N VAL A 8 -16.98 -24.55 -11.93
CA VAL A 8 -16.85 -23.17 -12.44
C VAL A 8 -17.41 -23.05 -13.87
N ALA A 9 -17.17 -24.05 -14.72
CA ALA A 9 -17.72 -24.06 -16.08
C ALA A 9 -19.26 -24.16 -16.06
N ALA A 10 -19.82 -24.99 -15.18
CA ALA A 10 -21.26 -25.15 -15.00
C ALA A 10 -21.92 -23.88 -14.43
N GLU A 11 -21.31 -23.21 -13.44
CA GLU A 11 -21.80 -21.92 -12.93
C GLU A 11 -21.78 -20.83 -14.02
N LEU A 12 -20.73 -20.79 -14.84
CA LEU A 12 -20.66 -19.84 -15.96
C LEU A 12 -21.69 -20.16 -17.04
N GLU A 13 -21.98 -21.44 -17.30
CA GLU A 13 -23.04 -21.89 -18.21
C GLU A 13 -24.43 -21.47 -17.68
N ASP A 14 -24.70 -21.67 -16.38
CA ASP A 14 -25.94 -21.22 -15.72
C ASP A 14 -26.12 -19.70 -15.81
N ILE A 15 -25.05 -18.91 -15.63
CA ILE A 15 -25.08 -17.45 -15.78
C ILE A 15 -25.36 -17.04 -17.24
N THR A 16 -24.80 -17.74 -18.23
CA THR A 16 -25.09 -17.46 -19.64
C THR A 16 -26.53 -17.80 -20.05
N LEU A 17 -27.15 -18.76 -19.36
CA LEU A 17 -28.55 -19.16 -19.55
C LEU A 17 -29.54 -18.19 -18.86
N SER A 18 -29.11 -17.40 -17.87
CA SER A 18 -29.99 -16.51 -17.07
C SER A 18 -30.29 -15.12 -17.71
N GLU A 19 -30.23 -15.00 -19.04
CA GLU A 19 -30.48 -13.77 -19.82
C GLU A 19 -29.60 -12.53 -19.50
N THR A 20 -28.53 -12.67 -18.71
CA THR A 20 -27.49 -11.62 -18.59
C THR A 20 -26.41 -11.84 -19.64
N ILE A 21 -26.70 -11.46 -20.88
CA ILE A 21 -25.89 -11.86 -22.04
C ILE A 21 -24.63 -10.97 -22.15
N PHE A 22 -23.45 -11.57 -21.96
CA PHE A 22 -22.22 -11.12 -22.64
C PHE A 22 -22.10 -11.89 -23.95
N PRO A 23 -22.51 -11.32 -25.11
CA PRO A 23 -22.54 -12.06 -26.36
C PRO A 23 -21.12 -12.49 -26.76
N GLY A 24 -20.93 -13.80 -26.96
CA GLY A 24 -19.64 -14.39 -27.37
C GLY A 24 -18.75 -14.95 -26.25
N LEU A 25 -19.23 -15.02 -25.00
CA LEU A 25 -18.51 -15.70 -23.92
C LEU A 25 -18.57 -17.23 -24.12
N ASP A 26 -17.41 -17.88 -24.22
CA ASP A 26 -17.28 -19.34 -24.17
C ASP A 26 -16.99 -19.75 -22.72
N PRO A 27 -17.94 -20.40 -22.00
CA PRO A 27 -17.79 -20.75 -20.58
C PRO A 27 -16.59 -21.65 -20.30
N VAL A 28 -16.26 -22.56 -21.23
CA VAL A 28 -15.13 -23.49 -21.09
C VAL A 28 -13.83 -22.73 -21.23
N ARG A 29 -13.68 -21.90 -22.26
CA ARG A 29 -12.47 -21.06 -22.44
C ARG A 29 -12.31 -20.02 -21.34
N ALA A 30 -13.41 -19.47 -20.84
CA ALA A 30 -13.42 -18.54 -19.72
C ALA A 30 -12.97 -19.22 -18.42
N SER A 31 -13.53 -20.40 -18.11
CA SER A 31 -13.15 -21.24 -16.96
C SER A 31 -11.67 -21.65 -17.02
N ASP A 32 -11.19 -22.02 -18.20
CA ASP A 32 -9.77 -22.30 -18.46
C ASP A 32 -8.86 -21.09 -18.19
N GLY A 33 -9.29 -19.90 -18.63
CA GLY A 33 -8.59 -18.63 -18.37
C GLY A 33 -8.57 -18.26 -16.88
N LEU A 34 -9.65 -18.57 -16.15
CA LEU A 34 -9.73 -18.37 -14.71
C LEU A 34 -8.82 -19.35 -13.97
N LEU A 35 -8.80 -20.62 -14.33
CA LEU A 35 -7.92 -21.63 -13.71
C LEU A 35 -6.44 -21.36 -13.96
N ARG A 36 -6.07 -20.93 -15.17
CA ARG A 36 -4.68 -20.53 -15.45
C ARG A 36 -4.27 -19.33 -14.58
N ARG A 37 -5.15 -18.34 -14.43
CA ARG A 37 -4.93 -17.22 -13.52
C ARG A 37 -4.81 -17.70 -12.08
N TYR A 38 -5.75 -18.51 -11.60
CA TYR A 38 -5.73 -19.07 -10.24
C TYR A 38 -4.47 -19.89 -9.96
N ARG A 39 -4.00 -20.73 -10.90
CA ARG A 39 -2.76 -21.51 -10.71
C ARG A 39 -1.52 -20.62 -10.65
N ARG A 40 -1.43 -19.62 -11.52
CA ARG A 40 -0.35 -18.63 -11.49
C ARG A 40 -0.35 -17.83 -10.19
N LEU A 41 -1.54 -17.48 -9.72
CA LEU A 41 -1.80 -16.84 -8.44
C LEU A 41 -1.32 -17.72 -7.29
N TRP A 42 -1.78 -18.97 -7.25
CA TRP A 42 -1.48 -19.94 -6.22
C TRP A 42 0.01 -20.26 -6.14
N SER A 43 0.66 -20.54 -7.26
CA SER A 43 2.11 -20.77 -7.32
C SER A 43 2.89 -19.55 -6.81
N ALA A 44 2.55 -18.34 -7.25
CA ALA A 44 3.21 -17.12 -6.78
C ALA A 44 3.09 -16.90 -5.25
N LEU A 45 2.05 -17.44 -4.61
CA LEU A 45 1.82 -17.29 -3.17
C LEU A 45 2.33 -18.47 -2.32
N THR A 46 2.36 -19.68 -2.87
CA THR A 46 2.67 -20.88 -2.09
C THR A 46 4.07 -21.43 -2.34
N GLU A 47 4.67 -21.13 -3.50
CA GLU A 47 6.00 -21.60 -3.85
C GLU A 47 7.03 -20.52 -3.50
N PRO A 48 8.09 -20.86 -2.73
CA PRO A 48 9.19 -19.92 -2.48
C PRO A 48 9.80 -19.46 -3.81
N GLN A 49 9.86 -18.14 -4.00
CA GLN A 49 10.53 -17.56 -5.16
C GLN A 49 12.02 -17.47 -4.87
N SER A 50 12.84 -18.12 -5.69
CA SER A 50 14.29 -18.06 -5.51
C SER A 50 14.88 -16.92 -6.34
N LEU A 51 15.29 -15.85 -5.67
CA LEU A 51 15.81 -14.62 -6.27
C LEU A 51 17.34 -14.57 -6.22
N ASP A 52 17.95 -13.77 -7.09
CA ASP A 52 19.39 -13.50 -7.09
C ASP A 52 19.77 -12.61 -5.89
N ALA A 53 20.69 -13.06 -5.05
CA ALA A 53 21.12 -12.32 -3.85
C ALA A 53 21.99 -11.09 -4.16
N SER A 54 22.60 -11.02 -5.35
CA SER A 54 23.42 -9.89 -5.78
C SER A 54 22.60 -8.70 -6.31
N ASP A 55 21.33 -8.93 -6.66
CA ASP A 55 20.44 -7.92 -7.18
C ASP A 55 19.70 -7.18 -6.06
N ARG A 56 20.13 -5.94 -5.84
CA ARG A 56 19.60 -5.03 -4.80
C ARG A 56 18.10 -4.76 -4.91
N HIS A 57 17.49 -4.97 -6.07
CA HIS A 57 16.06 -4.74 -6.32
C HIS A 57 15.23 -6.02 -6.44
N ALA A 58 15.83 -7.20 -6.26
CA ALA A 58 15.15 -8.47 -6.48
C ALA A 58 13.90 -8.63 -5.60
N VAL A 59 14.04 -8.38 -4.29
CA VAL A 59 12.95 -8.44 -3.31
C VAL A 59 11.83 -7.46 -3.64
N GLU A 60 12.19 -6.23 -4.05
CA GLU A 60 11.21 -5.20 -4.39
C GLU A 60 10.39 -5.60 -5.62
N ARG A 61 11.02 -6.16 -6.65
CA ARG A 61 10.30 -6.65 -7.84
C ARG A 61 9.41 -7.85 -7.52
N ALA A 62 9.87 -8.77 -6.66
CA ALA A 62 9.05 -9.88 -6.20
C ALA A 62 7.82 -9.38 -5.44
N MET A 63 7.99 -8.41 -4.54
CA MET A 63 6.90 -7.73 -3.84
C MET A 63 5.90 -7.08 -4.79
N ARG A 64 6.37 -6.30 -5.78
CA ARG A 64 5.49 -5.69 -6.79
C ARG A 64 4.71 -6.73 -7.57
N SER A 65 5.33 -7.85 -7.94
CA SER A 65 4.64 -8.93 -8.66
C SER A 65 3.46 -9.52 -7.87
N VAL A 66 3.55 -9.59 -6.54
CA VAL A 66 2.46 -10.04 -5.67
C VAL A 66 1.37 -8.97 -5.59
N GLN A 67 1.74 -7.70 -5.55
CA GLN A 67 0.80 -6.58 -5.54
C GLN A 67 0.05 -6.42 -6.86
N ASP A 68 0.72 -6.61 -8.00
CA ASP A 68 0.10 -6.60 -9.34
C ASP A 68 -0.96 -7.70 -9.51
N LEU A 69 -0.90 -8.74 -8.66
CA LEU A 69 -1.89 -9.82 -8.58
C LEU A 69 -3.08 -9.48 -7.66
N GLY A 70 -3.11 -8.29 -7.05
CA GLY A 70 -4.19 -7.82 -6.17
C GLY A 70 -4.03 -8.20 -4.71
N PHE A 71 -2.84 -8.67 -4.28
CA PHE A 71 -2.60 -9.07 -2.90
C PHE A 71 -1.83 -8.01 -2.12
N ALA A 72 -2.27 -7.80 -0.88
CA ALA A 72 -1.48 -7.12 0.13
C ALA A 72 -0.51 -8.12 0.79
N VAL A 73 0.73 -7.68 1.04
CA VAL A 73 1.78 -8.46 1.72
C VAL A 73 2.14 -7.75 3.01
N GLU A 74 1.98 -8.44 4.14
CA GLU A 74 2.32 -7.95 5.49
C GLU A 74 3.81 -8.14 5.78
N GLU A 75 4.32 -9.35 5.53
CA GLU A 75 5.69 -9.74 5.86
C GLU A 75 6.28 -10.58 4.72
N VAL A 76 7.62 -10.58 4.64
CA VAL A 76 8.35 -11.45 3.72
C VAL A 76 9.39 -12.23 4.50
N GLU A 77 9.39 -13.53 4.31
CA GLU A 77 10.48 -14.36 4.79
C GLU A 77 11.57 -14.39 3.71
N VAL A 78 12.79 -14.01 4.10
CA VAL A 78 13.97 -14.05 3.24
C VAL A 78 15.00 -14.97 3.88
N THR A 79 15.31 -16.08 3.23
CA THR A 79 16.37 -17.01 3.65
C THR A 79 17.41 -17.16 2.56
N PHE A 80 18.69 -17.25 2.92
CA PHE A 80 19.75 -17.53 1.95
C PHE A 80 19.84 -19.03 1.68
N ASP A 81 20.18 -19.39 0.44
CA ASP A 81 20.60 -20.76 0.14
C ASP A 81 21.96 -21.07 0.81
N GLY A 82 22.33 -22.35 0.85
CA GLY A 82 23.55 -22.80 1.54
C GLY A 82 24.85 -22.19 1.00
N GLU A 83 24.82 -21.63 -0.21
CA GLU A 83 25.97 -20.96 -0.86
C GLU A 83 25.90 -19.42 -0.79
N GLY A 84 24.76 -18.85 -0.36
CA GLY A 84 24.55 -17.40 -0.24
C GLY A 84 24.31 -16.66 -1.57
N HIS A 85 24.17 -17.40 -2.68
CA HIS A 85 23.99 -16.84 -4.02
C HIS A 85 22.52 -16.59 -4.36
N ARG A 86 21.60 -17.28 -3.69
CA ARG A 86 20.16 -17.09 -3.88
C ARG A 86 19.48 -16.79 -2.55
N LEU A 87 18.41 -16.02 -2.64
CA LEU A 87 17.51 -15.77 -1.52
C LEU A 87 16.14 -16.37 -1.85
N ASN A 88 15.58 -17.13 -0.92
CA ASN A 88 14.21 -17.61 -1.00
C ASN A 88 13.30 -16.54 -0.42
N PHE A 89 12.39 -16.06 -1.25
CA PHE A 89 11.38 -15.09 -0.92
C PHE A 89 10.03 -15.79 -0.77
N ARG A 90 9.42 -15.65 0.41
CA ARG A 90 8.07 -16.13 0.66
C ARG A 90 7.18 -14.98 1.13
N PRO A 91 6.21 -14.53 0.33
CA PRO A 91 5.29 -13.48 0.74
C PRO A 91 4.26 -14.03 1.71
N LYS A 92 4.03 -13.31 2.81
CA LYS A 92 2.88 -13.54 3.70
C LYS A 92 1.74 -12.63 3.27
N VAL A 93 0.81 -13.20 2.52
CA VAL A 93 -0.35 -12.49 1.99
C VAL A 93 -1.39 -12.26 3.08
N VAL A 94 -2.03 -11.10 3.01
CA VAL A 94 -3.16 -10.71 3.85
C VAL A 94 -4.37 -10.36 3.00
N ALA A 95 -5.53 -10.24 3.65
CA ALA A 95 -6.77 -9.86 2.98
C ALA A 95 -6.64 -8.50 2.27
N PRO A 96 -7.47 -8.24 1.25
CA PRO A 96 -7.64 -6.88 0.73
C PRO A 96 -7.97 -5.89 1.86
N ASP A 97 -7.51 -4.65 1.72
CA ASP A 97 -7.69 -3.56 2.69
C ASP A 97 -7.12 -3.82 4.10
N TYR A 98 -6.31 -4.88 4.27
CA TYR A 98 -5.76 -5.25 5.57
C TYR A 98 -5.02 -4.10 6.26
N HIS A 99 -4.16 -3.38 5.53
CA HIS A 99 -3.38 -2.30 6.11
C HIS A 99 -4.27 -1.12 6.47
N LYS A 100 -5.31 -0.83 5.67
CA LYS A 100 -6.31 0.21 5.96
C LYS A 100 -7.06 -0.09 7.26
N VAL A 101 -7.59 -1.31 7.39
CA VAL A 101 -8.31 -1.74 8.59
C VAL A 101 -7.39 -1.67 9.81
N ARG A 102 -6.18 -2.22 9.71
CA ARG A 102 -5.21 -2.21 10.80
C ARG A 102 -4.81 -0.81 11.23
N LEU A 103 -4.56 0.10 10.28
CA LEU A 103 -4.22 1.48 10.59
C LEU A 103 -5.40 2.20 11.27
N GLN A 104 -6.62 2.00 10.76
CA GLN A 104 -7.82 2.58 11.33
C GLN A 104 -8.07 2.08 12.76
N GLU A 105 -7.93 0.78 13.02
CA GLU A 105 -8.11 0.20 14.35
C GLU A 105 -7.04 0.67 15.34
N LEU A 106 -5.78 0.75 14.90
CA LEU A 106 -4.66 1.05 15.78
C LEU A 106 -4.47 2.55 16.03
N MET A 107 -4.78 3.40 15.05
CA MET A 107 -4.45 4.83 15.06
C MET A 107 -5.60 5.74 14.64
N GLY A 108 -6.74 5.19 14.20
CA GLY A 108 -7.89 5.99 13.78
C GLY A 108 -7.71 6.72 12.44
N LEU A 109 -6.67 6.39 11.66
CA LEU A 109 -6.37 7.05 10.39
C LEU A 109 -6.96 6.27 9.21
N SER A 110 -7.79 6.93 8.41
CA SER A 110 -8.34 6.40 7.16
C SER A 110 -7.46 6.83 5.98
N THR A 111 -6.99 5.88 5.18
CA THR A 111 -6.04 6.13 4.07
C THR A 111 -6.22 5.11 2.95
N GLU A 112 -5.53 5.30 1.82
CA GLU A 112 -5.38 4.26 0.80
C GLU A 112 -4.36 3.19 1.19
N GLU A 113 -4.45 2.00 0.59
CA GLU A 113 -3.67 0.82 1.01
C GLU A 113 -2.15 1.07 1.04
N ILE A 114 -1.63 1.78 0.03
CA ILE A 114 -0.20 2.11 -0.05
C ILE A 114 0.22 3.14 1.01
N GLN A 115 -0.66 4.08 1.34
CA GLN A 115 -0.44 5.05 2.40
C GLN A 115 -0.41 4.32 3.74
N ALA A 116 -1.43 3.49 4.00
CA ALA A 116 -1.55 2.71 5.22
C ALA A 116 -0.31 1.85 5.47
N LYS A 117 0.13 1.11 4.46
CA LYS A 117 1.34 0.28 4.53
C LYS A 117 2.58 1.11 4.87
N ARG A 118 2.75 2.28 4.26
CA ARG A 118 3.93 3.13 4.51
C ARG A 118 3.92 3.73 5.92
N ILE A 119 2.75 4.12 6.41
CA ILE A 119 2.54 4.66 7.76
C ILE A 119 2.80 3.56 8.81
N LEU A 120 2.20 2.38 8.64
CA LEU A 120 2.42 1.22 9.52
C LEU A 120 3.90 0.83 9.55
N ALA A 121 4.60 0.80 8.41
CA ALA A 121 6.04 0.53 8.38
C ALA A 121 6.87 1.57 9.16
N SER A 122 6.41 2.83 9.24
CA SER A 122 7.03 3.85 10.06
C SER A 122 6.82 3.60 11.55
N PHE A 123 5.61 3.19 11.93
CA PHE A 123 5.29 2.77 13.29
C PHE A 123 6.05 1.50 13.71
N ASP A 124 6.12 0.48 12.87
CA ASP A 124 6.82 -0.78 13.16
C ASP A 124 8.30 -0.53 13.44
N ARG A 125 8.96 0.34 12.66
CA ARG A 125 10.34 0.75 12.92
C ARG A 125 10.51 1.47 14.26
N TYR A 126 9.53 2.26 14.69
CA TYR A 126 9.54 2.90 16.00
C TYR A 126 9.36 1.86 17.11
N TYR A 127 8.37 0.98 16.99
CA TYR A 127 8.07 -0.09 17.95
C TYR A 127 9.26 -1.04 18.15
N GLN A 128 9.93 -1.44 17.05
CA GLN A 128 11.09 -2.34 17.09
C GLN A 128 12.29 -1.77 17.87
N ARG A 129 12.42 -0.45 17.99
CA ARG A 129 13.49 0.22 18.76
C ARG A 129 13.27 0.19 20.27
N ILE A 130 12.05 -0.14 20.71
CA ILE A 130 11.74 -0.28 22.13
C ILE A 130 12.46 -1.52 22.67
N LYS A 131 13.16 -1.34 23.80
CA LYS A 131 13.88 -2.42 24.49
C LYS A 131 12.89 -3.41 25.10
N GLU A 132 13.28 -4.67 25.14
CA GLU A 132 12.49 -5.70 25.81
C GLU A 132 12.49 -5.52 27.35
N PRO A 133 11.38 -5.84 28.04
CA PRO A 133 10.10 -6.29 27.48
C PRO A 133 9.30 -5.15 26.84
N ARG A 134 8.79 -5.36 25.61
CA ARG A 134 8.00 -4.34 24.91
C ARG A 134 6.56 -4.23 25.46
N PRO A 135 6.01 -3.02 25.61
CA PRO A 135 4.59 -2.81 25.90
C PRO A 135 3.69 -3.32 24.77
N ALA A 136 2.39 -3.39 25.03
CA ALA A 136 1.43 -3.77 23.99
C ALA A 136 1.42 -2.75 22.85
N ILE A 137 1.28 -3.20 21.60
CA ILE A 137 1.27 -2.34 20.41
C ILE A 137 0.23 -1.20 20.53
N ALA A 138 -0.96 -1.50 21.07
CA ALA A 138 -2.03 -0.53 21.28
C ALA A 138 -1.66 0.59 22.27
N GLU A 139 -0.77 0.34 23.22
CA GLU A 139 -0.28 1.35 24.18
C GLU A 139 0.77 2.28 23.54
N VAL A 140 1.53 1.76 22.58
CA VAL A 140 2.60 2.51 21.89
C VAL A 140 2.07 3.34 20.73
N ALA A 141 0.99 2.92 20.07
CA ALA A 141 0.39 3.63 18.96
C ALA A 141 0.06 5.12 19.24
N PRO A 142 -0.64 5.50 20.33
CA PRO A 142 -0.90 6.90 20.64
C PRO A 142 0.37 7.71 20.93
N ILE A 143 1.40 7.07 21.51
CA ILE A 143 2.70 7.71 21.76
C ILE A 143 3.38 8.02 20.43
N TRP A 144 3.40 7.06 19.50
CA TRP A 144 3.95 7.27 18.16
C TRP A 144 3.18 8.34 17.38
N LEU A 145 1.86 8.37 17.50
CA LEU A 145 1.04 9.41 16.90
C LEU A 145 1.46 10.79 17.40
N ASP A 146 1.70 10.96 18.70
CA ASP A 146 2.14 12.25 19.24
C ASP A 146 3.58 12.60 18.84
N GLU A 147 4.53 11.69 19.10
CA GLU A 147 5.95 11.95 18.97
C GLU A 147 6.44 12.04 17.52
N VAL A 148 5.78 11.33 16.60
CA VAL A 148 6.24 11.19 15.20
C VAL A 148 5.23 11.78 14.23
N PHE A 149 3.98 11.32 14.24
CA PHE A 149 2.99 11.75 13.26
C PHE A 149 2.59 13.23 13.46
N ASN A 150 2.06 13.56 14.64
CA ASN A 150 1.63 14.91 15.00
C ASN A 150 2.81 15.88 15.02
N ARG A 151 4.02 15.44 15.39
CA ARG A 151 5.24 16.25 15.26
C ARG A 151 5.44 16.75 13.82
N VAL A 152 5.21 15.92 12.80
CA VAL A 152 5.32 16.33 11.39
C VAL A 152 4.17 17.26 11.02
N ILE A 153 2.93 16.88 11.33
CA ILE A 153 1.74 17.66 10.97
C ILE A 153 1.76 19.06 11.61
N ASN A 154 2.21 19.17 12.87
CA ASN A 154 2.28 20.43 13.59
C ASN A 154 3.34 21.39 13.04
N GLN A 155 4.28 20.93 12.21
CA GLN A 155 5.23 21.80 11.51
C GLN A 155 4.58 22.54 10.33
N ILE A 156 3.41 22.11 9.85
CA ILE A 156 2.73 22.72 8.70
C ILE A 156 2.28 24.14 9.07
N PRO A 157 2.74 25.17 8.32
CA PRO A 157 2.31 26.54 8.51
C PRO A 157 0.80 26.68 8.39
N THR A 158 0.18 27.55 9.19
CA THR A 158 -1.28 27.74 9.19
C THR A 158 -1.84 28.09 7.82
N THR A 159 -1.07 28.77 6.97
CA THR A 159 -1.45 29.12 5.58
C THR A 159 -1.49 27.94 4.62
N LEU A 160 -0.88 26.80 4.97
CA LEU A 160 -0.82 25.58 4.15
C LEU A 160 -1.61 24.42 4.75
N ARG A 161 -2.21 24.59 5.95
CA ARG A 161 -3.04 23.55 6.58
C ARG A 161 -4.31 23.30 5.76
N GLY A 162 -4.77 22.06 5.75
CA GLY A 162 -6.00 21.65 5.06
C GLY A 162 -5.89 21.56 3.54
N ARG A 163 -4.74 21.91 2.95
CA ARG A 163 -4.50 21.73 1.50
C ARG A 163 -4.43 20.26 1.11
N VAL A 164 -3.84 19.44 1.97
CA VAL A 164 -3.68 18.00 1.79
C VAL A 164 -4.02 17.36 3.14
N GLU A 165 -4.71 16.23 3.12
CA GLU A 165 -5.04 15.48 4.34
C GLU A 165 -3.77 15.08 5.10
N ASP A 166 -3.82 15.11 6.44
CA ASP A 166 -2.65 14.90 7.29
C ASP A 166 -1.95 13.57 7.02
N ALA A 167 -2.72 12.49 6.85
CA ALA A 167 -2.15 11.18 6.57
C ALA A 167 -1.44 11.15 5.19
N GLN A 168 -1.98 11.87 4.20
CA GLN A 168 -1.35 12.02 2.90
C GLN A 168 -0.09 12.88 2.97
N VAL A 169 -0.08 13.96 3.75
CA VAL A 169 1.14 14.75 4.00
C VAL A 169 2.22 13.87 4.63
N PHE A 170 1.89 13.14 5.68
CA PHE A 170 2.85 12.28 6.37
C PHE A 170 3.40 11.18 5.44
N HIS A 171 2.53 10.55 4.64
CA HIS A 171 2.93 9.60 3.61
C HIS A 171 3.96 10.19 2.64
N GLU A 172 3.71 11.39 2.13
CA GLU A 172 4.58 12.08 1.17
C GLU A 172 5.88 12.55 1.79
N VAL A 173 5.87 12.99 3.05
CA VAL A 173 7.09 13.33 3.79
C VAL A 173 8.00 12.10 3.94
N LEU A 174 7.43 10.91 4.21
CA LEU A 174 8.19 9.68 4.27
C LEU A 174 8.80 9.30 2.91
N GLU A 175 8.08 9.53 1.82
CA GLU A 175 8.60 9.36 0.46
C GLU A 175 9.73 10.34 0.13
N HIS A 176 9.51 11.61 0.45
CA HIS A 176 10.47 12.67 0.21
C HIS A 176 11.77 12.44 0.98
N ARG A 177 11.67 11.98 2.25
CA ARG A 177 12.83 11.59 3.06
C ARG A 177 13.65 10.51 2.38
N TRP A 178 13.01 9.49 1.82
CA TRP A 178 13.71 8.44 1.09
C TRP A 178 14.44 9.01 -0.13
N TYR A 179 13.75 9.81 -0.94
CA TYR A 179 14.36 10.47 -2.11
C TYR A 179 15.57 11.35 -1.75
N LEU A 180 15.44 12.18 -0.71
CA LEU A 180 16.53 13.00 -0.20
C LEU A 180 17.69 12.14 0.30
N GLY A 181 17.40 11.03 0.96
CA GLY A 181 18.41 10.12 1.48
C GLY A 181 19.18 9.39 0.39
N GLU A 182 18.50 8.95 -0.67
CA GLU A 182 19.15 8.37 -1.86
C GLU A 182 20.12 9.38 -2.50
N LYS A 183 19.70 10.65 -2.60
CA LYS A 183 20.56 11.72 -3.15
C LYS A 183 21.75 12.04 -2.25
N ALA A 184 21.57 11.99 -0.92
CA ALA A 184 22.60 12.30 0.07
C ALA A 184 23.51 11.11 0.40
N GLY A 185 23.17 9.89 -0.06
CA GLY A 185 23.89 8.65 0.29
C GLY A 185 23.62 8.15 1.72
N GLY A 186 22.55 8.61 2.37
CA GLY A 186 22.22 8.25 3.75
C GLY A 186 20.96 8.95 4.27
N ASP A 187 20.44 8.50 5.41
CA ASP A 187 19.22 9.06 6.00
C ASP A 187 19.40 10.52 6.44
N VAL A 188 18.56 11.42 5.90
CA VAL A 188 18.57 12.86 6.23
C VAL A 188 17.77 13.20 7.49
N GLY A 189 16.98 12.25 8.02
CA GLY A 189 16.11 12.46 9.17
C GLY A 189 14.75 13.07 8.82
N LEU A 190 13.78 12.85 9.71
CA LEU A 190 12.38 13.21 9.47
C LEU A 190 12.12 14.72 9.55
N ASP A 191 12.75 15.43 10.49
CA ASP A 191 12.55 16.88 10.65
C ASP A 191 13.10 17.65 9.45
N PHE A 192 14.28 17.27 8.95
CA PHE A 192 14.85 17.87 7.73
C PHE A 192 13.96 17.62 6.51
N ALA A 193 13.51 16.38 6.31
CA ALA A 193 12.63 16.04 5.20
C ALA A 193 11.29 16.78 5.26
N THR A 194 10.71 16.92 6.46
CA THR A 194 9.48 17.70 6.68
C THR A 194 9.66 19.16 6.28
N ALA A 195 10.73 19.81 6.75
CA ALA A 195 11.02 21.19 6.43
C ALA A 195 11.24 21.41 4.93
N ASP A 196 11.97 20.51 4.28
CA ASP A 196 12.21 20.59 2.83
C ASP A 196 10.94 20.33 2.02
N TYR A 197 10.11 19.36 2.42
CA TYR A 197 8.81 19.08 1.80
C TYR A 197 7.85 20.28 1.90
N ILE A 198 7.74 20.90 3.07
CA ILE A 198 6.90 22.09 3.30
C ILE A 198 7.35 23.26 2.42
N LYS A 199 8.66 23.37 2.16
CA LYS A 199 9.21 24.45 1.33
C LYS A 199 9.07 24.17 -0.18
N SER A 200 9.28 22.94 -0.60
CA SER A 200 9.51 22.60 -2.02
C SER A 200 8.32 21.94 -2.71
N ILE A 201 7.43 21.28 -1.95
CA ILE A 201 6.34 20.46 -2.51
C ILE A 201 4.97 20.98 -2.06
N LEU A 202 4.75 21.09 -0.75
CA LEU A 202 3.44 21.42 -0.18
C LEU A 202 2.78 22.69 -0.76
N PRO A 203 3.51 23.80 -1.04
CA PRO A 203 2.90 25.02 -1.58
C PRO A 203 2.29 24.84 -2.97
N TYR A 204 2.77 23.84 -3.72
CA TYR A 204 2.33 23.53 -5.09
C TYR A 204 1.32 22.39 -5.13
N ARG A 205 1.00 21.77 -3.99
CA ARG A 205 -0.11 20.82 -3.91
C ARG A 205 -1.42 21.57 -4.06
N MET A 206 -2.25 21.09 -4.98
CA MET A 206 -3.63 21.58 -5.12
C MET A 206 -4.43 21.18 -3.89
N ASP A 207 -5.34 22.07 -3.48
CA ASP A 207 -6.23 21.84 -2.36
C ASP A 207 -7.08 20.59 -2.65
N ALA A 208 -6.86 19.52 -1.89
CA ALA A 208 -7.71 18.34 -1.87
C ALA A 208 -9.07 18.75 -1.28
N GLY A 209 -9.91 19.40 -2.09
CA GLY A 209 -11.27 19.78 -1.68
C GLY A 209 -11.83 21.12 -2.19
N SER A 210 -11.18 21.86 -3.09
CA SER A 210 -11.87 22.95 -3.80
C SER A 210 -12.56 22.41 -5.05
N THR A 211 -13.75 21.84 -4.89
CA THR A 211 -14.73 21.89 -5.98
C THR A 211 -15.09 23.36 -6.14
N ASN A 212 -14.54 24.00 -7.17
CA ASN A 212 -14.97 25.33 -7.61
C ASN A 212 -16.49 25.32 -7.78
N SER A 213 -17.22 25.85 -6.81
CA SER A 213 -18.60 26.27 -6.99
C SER A 213 -18.57 27.38 -8.01
N THR A 214 -18.93 27.04 -9.25
CA THR A 214 -19.21 28.02 -10.31
C THR A 214 -20.17 29.07 -9.75
N SER A 215 -19.66 30.29 -9.61
CA SER A 215 -20.46 31.47 -9.36
C SER A 215 -21.41 31.67 -10.53
N THR A 216 -22.70 31.44 -10.30
CA THR A 216 -23.76 31.87 -11.21
C THR A 216 -23.71 33.40 -11.30
N PRO A 217 -23.58 34.00 -12.50
CA PRO A 217 -23.65 35.45 -12.64
C PRO A 217 -25.09 35.94 -12.38
N PRO A 218 -25.27 37.17 -11.87
CA PRO A 218 -26.59 37.70 -11.59
C PRO A 218 -27.38 37.86 -12.90
N GLN A 219 -28.60 37.30 -12.94
CA GLN A 219 -29.53 37.56 -14.02
C GLN A 219 -29.94 39.04 -13.97
N SER A 220 -29.59 39.77 -15.02
CA SER A 220 -30.11 41.10 -15.30
C SER A 220 -31.59 41.00 -15.65
N LEU A 221 -32.42 41.73 -14.90
CA LEU A 221 -33.81 42.03 -15.21
C LEU A 221 -33.94 42.71 -16.57
N GLY A 222 -34.85 42.19 -17.40
CA GLY A 222 -35.31 42.76 -18.67
C GLY A 222 -36.60 42.09 -19.09
#